data_AF-A0A970V2J6-F1
#
_entry.id   AF-A0A970V2J6-F1
#
_cell.length_a   1.000
_cell.length_b   1.000
_cell.length_c   1.000
_cell.angle_alpha   90.00
_cell.angle_beta   90.00
_cell.angle_gamma   90.00
#
_symmetry.space_group_name_H-M   'P 1'
#
loop_
_entity.id
_entity.type
_entity.pdbx_description
1 polymer ?
#
loop_
_entity_poly.entity_id
_entity_poly.type
_entity_poly.pdbx_seq_one_letter_code
_entity_poly.pdbx_strand_id
1 'polypeptide(L)'
;MRTHAVLAVVLALALAAAPVLAAPEVEITKVAVTEMTMNPDNALSQRPFELEGGAGFYHYQGKYNPPPFGLTDAINATAPADDLFHDGTVRFDLGWPNGERELRKIVVWWSLRDSARSGINVKFQVHDFTTGEWRDLTDFIRQDYPREAEMVGCLTLTLPEGEVKNFDSLRVIDGRRLIKAPGTRWIEVEAYTFPDNK
;
A
#
# COMPACT_ATOMS: atom_id res chain seq x y z
N MET A 1 -22.78 61.81 31.43
CA MET A 1 -22.02 60.54 31.39
C MET A 1 -22.73 59.60 30.42
N ARG A 2 -22.12 59.26 29.29
CA ARG A 2 -22.70 58.37 28.27
C ARG A 2 -21.97 57.03 28.31
N THR A 3 -22.60 56.01 28.88
CA THR A 3 -22.12 54.63 28.85
C THR A 3 -22.37 54.03 27.47
N HIS A 4 -21.30 53.65 26.79
CA HIS A 4 -21.36 52.97 25.49
C HIS A 4 -21.59 51.47 25.75
N ALA A 5 -22.67 50.92 25.23
CA ALA A 5 -22.89 49.48 25.20
C ALA A 5 -22.08 48.90 24.04
N VAL A 6 -21.10 48.06 24.35
CA VAL A 6 -20.33 47.29 23.36
C VAL A 6 -21.12 46.02 23.04
N LEU A 7 -21.57 45.90 21.80
CA LEU A 7 -22.23 44.72 21.26
C LEU A 7 -21.14 43.67 20.92
N ALA A 8 -21.02 42.62 21.73
CA ALA A 8 -20.14 41.49 21.42
C ALA A 8 -20.84 40.56 20.42
N VAL A 9 -20.41 40.59 19.17
CA VAL A 9 -20.80 39.60 18.16
C VAL A 9 -19.99 38.33 18.43
N VAL A 10 -20.63 37.30 18.98
CA VAL A 10 -20.03 35.97 19.11
C VAL A 10 -20.17 35.27 17.77
N LEU A 11 -19.09 35.25 17.00
CA LEU A 11 -18.98 34.46 15.77
C LEU A 11 -18.69 33.01 16.15
N ALA A 12 -19.72 32.16 16.17
CA ALA A 12 -19.57 30.73 16.35
C ALA A 12 -18.97 30.13 15.06
N LEU A 13 -17.65 29.87 15.06
CA LEU A 13 -17.06 28.97 14.07
C LEU A 13 -17.58 27.55 14.38
N ALA A 14 -18.56 27.10 13.61
CA ALA A 14 -18.83 25.67 13.49
C ALA A 14 -17.63 25.04 12.77
N LEU A 15 -16.73 24.42 13.55
CA LEU A 15 -15.74 23.50 13.01
C LEU A 15 -16.54 22.35 12.38
N ALA A 16 -16.67 22.36 11.05
CA ALA A 16 -17.23 21.23 10.34
C ALA A 16 -16.33 20.04 10.66
N ALA A 17 -16.86 19.08 11.41
CA ALA A 17 -16.18 17.80 11.59
C ALA A 17 -16.02 17.21 10.19
N ALA A 18 -14.77 17.02 9.76
CA ALA A 18 -14.50 16.31 8.53
C ALA A 18 -15.20 14.94 8.62
N PRO A 19 -15.85 14.47 7.54
CA PRO A 19 -16.40 13.12 7.52
C PRO A 19 -15.29 12.14 7.90
N VAL A 20 -15.52 11.37 8.96
CA VAL A 20 -14.63 10.29 9.37
C VAL A 20 -14.88 9.17 8.37
N LEU A 21 -13.88 8.89 7.52
CA LEU A 21 -13.91 7.77 6.58
C LEU A 21 -14.14 6.48 7.37
N ALA A 22 -14.96 5.56 6.85
CA ALA A 22 -15.04 4.24 7.45
C ALA A 22 -13.65 3.57 7.43
N ALA A 23 -13.25 3.00 8.57
CA ALA A 23 -11.94 2.40 8.70
C ALA A 23 -11.83 1.15 7.80
N PRO A 24 -10.68 0.94 7.14
CA PRO A 24 -10.47 -0.30 6.40
C PRO A 24 -10.39 -1.51 7.32
N GLU A 25 -10.81 -2.65 6.80
CA GLU A 25 -10.61 -3.95 7.44
C GLU A 25 -9.23 -4.51 7.05
N VAL A 26 -8.50 -5.03 8.03
CA VAL A 26 -7.17 -5.61 7.84
C VAL A 26 -7.21 -7.07 8.28
N GLU A 27 -6.92 -7.97 7.35
CA GLU A 27 -6.70 -9.39 7.61
C GLU A 27 -5.24 -9.74 7.35
N ILE A 28 -4.62 -10.50 8.24
CA ILE A 28 -3.26 -11.00 8.06
C ILE A 28 -3.23 -12.50 8.34
N THR A 29 -2.77 -13.28 7.35
CA THR A 29 -2.71 -14.74 7.42
C THR A 29 -1.32 -15.25 7.04
N LYS A 30 -1.06 -16.51 7.38
CA LYS A 30 0.04 -17.30 6.82
C LYS A 30 -0.55 -18.33 5.87
N VAL A 31 0.04 -18.49 4.71
CA VAL A 31 -0.43 -19.39 3.65
C VAL A 31 0.72 -20.28 3.21
N ALA A 32 0.45 -21.56 2.92
CA ALA A 32 1.46 -22.42 2.32
C ALA A 32 1.86 -21.87 0.95
N VAL A 33 3.15 -21.94 0.58
CA VAL A 33 3.62 -21.46 -0.73
C VAL A 33 2.84 -22.11 -1.88
N THR A 34 2.47 -23.39 -1.74
CA THR A 34 1.68 -24.15 -2.73
C THR A 34 0.23 -23.70 -2.86
N GLU A 35 -0.27 -22.95 -1.88
CA GLU A 35 -1.65 -22.43 -1.82
C GLU A 35 -1.70 -20.93 -2.10
N MET A 36 -0.55 -20.29 -2.32
CA MET A 36 -0.47 -18.88 -2.68
C MET A 36 -1.14 -18.66 -4.04
N THR A 37 -2.13 -17.77 -4.07
CA THR A 37 -2.84 -17.38 -5.29
C THR A 37 -2.62 -15.91 -5.57
N MET A 38 -2.13 -15.61 -6.76
CA MET A 38 -2.02 -14.23 -7.24
C MET A 38 -3.05 -13.95 -8.32
N ASN A 39 -3.56 -12.72 -8.35
CA ASN A 39 -4.48 -12.30 -9.39
C ASN A 39 -3.74 -11.55 -10.52
N PRO A 40 -3.59 -12.15 -11.73
CA PRO A 40 -2.93 -11.48 -12.85
C PRO A 40 -3.76 -10.36 -13.48
N ASP A 41 -5.05 -10.25 -13.17
CA ASP A 41 -5.95 -9.21 -13.69
C ASP A 41 -6.12 -8.02 -12.71
N ASN A 42 -5.20 -7.83 -11.76
CA ASN A 42 -5.25 -6.70 -10.82
C ASN A 42 -4.72 -5.39 -11.44
N ALA A 43 -5.08 -4.24 -10.87
CA ALA A 43 -4.76 -2.91 -11.41
C ALA A 43 -3.26 -2.58 -11.44
N LEU A 44 -2.44 -3.30 -10.67
CA LEU A 44 -0.98 -3.14 -10.64
C LEU A 44 -0.28 -4.13 -11.58
N SER A 45 -0.97 -5.15 -12.08
CA SER A 45 -0.36 -6.22 -12.90
C SER A 45 0.42 -5.65 -14.08
N GLN A 46 1.68 -6.05 -14.20
CA GLN A 46 2.62 -5.57 -15.23
C GLN A 46 2.85 -4.05 -15.29
N ARG A 47 2.37 -3.29 -14.29
CA ARG A 47 2.58 -1.83 -14.24
C ARG A 47 4.00 -1.55 -13.75
N PRO A 48 4.69 -0.55 -14.34
CA PRO A 48 5.94 -0.10 -13.78
C PRO A 48 5.71 0.54 -12.41
N PHE A 49 6.70 0.44 -11.53
CA PHE A 49 6.75 1.13 -10.26
C PHE A 49 8.02 1.97 -10.11
N GLU A 50 7.95 2.99 -9.29
CA GLU A 50 9.10 3.79 -8.86
C GLU A 50 9.49 3.44 -7.43
N LEU A 51 10.80 3.41 -7.16
CA LEU A 51 11.33 3.41 -5.80
C LEU A 51 11.61 4.85 -5.39
N GLU A 52 10.84 5.36 -4.44
CA GLU A 52 11.04 6.68 -3.87
C GLU A 52 11.97 6.60 -2.65
N GLY A 53 12.97 7.48 -2.62
CA GLY A 53 14.04 7.50 -1.61
C GLY A 53 15.40 7.15 -2.23
N GLY A 54 16.41 7.98 -1.97
CA GLY A 54 17.66 8.06 -2.74
C GLY A 54 18.63 6.86 -2.71
N ALA A 55 18.20 5.66 -2.34
CA ALA A 55 19.03 4.45 -2.38
C ALA A 55 18.17 3.18 -2.38
N GLY A 56 17.40 2.96 -3.44
CA GLY A 56 16.71 1.69 -3.66
C GLY A 56 17.46 0.84 -4.68
N PHE A 57 18.15 -0.22 -4.24
CA PHE A 57 18.56 -1.28 -5.14
C PHE A 57 17.51 -2.38 -5.10
N TYR A 58 17.04 -2.83 -6.26
CA TYR A 58 16.17 -3.98 -6.38
C TYR A 58 17.04 -5.21 -6.54
N HIS A 59 16.85 -6.22 -5.70
CA HIS A 59 17.45 -7.53 -5.89
C HIS A 59 16.40 -8.47 -6.46
N TYR A 60 16.73 -9.17 -7.54
CA TYR A 60 15.87 -10.17 -8.16
C TYR A 60 16.66 -11.19 -8.92
N GLN A 61 16.30 -12.47 -8.78
CA GLN A 61 16.99 -13.59 -9.42
C GLN A 61 18.52 -13.53 -9.19
N GLY A 62 18.93 -13.16 -7.96
CA GLY A 62 20.35 -13.07 -7.61
C GLY A 62 21.10 -11.84 -8.16
N LYS A 63 20.41 -10.84 -8.72
CA LYS A 63 21.02 -9.65 -9.33
C LYS A 63 20.43 -8.36 -8.80
N TYR A 64 21.28 -7.34 -8.69
CA TYR A 64 20.82 -5.97 -8.55
C TYR A 64 20.33 -5.46 -9.90
N ASN A 65 19.05 -5.12 -10.03
CA ASN A 65 18.50 -4.49 -11.24
C ASN A 65 17.91 -3.11 -10.91
N PRO A 66 17.87 -2.17 -11.86
CA PRO A 66 17.08 -0.95 -11.70
C PRO A 66 15.57 -1.27 -11.80
N PRO A 67 14.69 -0.49 -11.14
CA PRO A 67 13.25 -0.52 -11.40
C PRO A 67 12.94 -0.40 -12.91
N PRO A 68 11.80 -0.92 -13.43
CA PRO A 68 10.60 -1.30 -12.68
C PRO A 68 10.09 -2.74 -12.95
N PHE A 69 10.72 -3.78 -12.38
CA PHE A 69 10.28 -5.18 -12.58
C PHE A 69 10.08 -5.89 -11.24
N GLY A 70 9.18 -6.88 -11.16
CA GLY A 70 9.15 -7.92 -10.10
C GLY A 70 8.15 -7.81 -8.95
N LEU A 71 7.41 -6.70 -8.76
CA LEU A 71 6.40 -6.56 -7.69
C LEU A 71 4.95 -6.92 -8.10
N THR A 72 4.75 -7.12 -9.40
CA THR A 72 3.43 -7.17 -10.04
C THR A 72 3.38 -8.22 -11.17
N ASP A 73 4.29 -9.21 -11.12
CA ASP A 73 4.40 -10.25 -12.15
C ASP A 73 3.69 -11.53 -11.68
N ALA A 74 2.37 -11.43 -11.61
CA ALA A 74 1.46 -12.51 -11.23
C ALA A 74 1.47 -13.72 -12.19
N ILE A 75 2.25 -13.70 -13.29
CA ILE A 75 2.22 -14.76 -14.32
C ILE A 75 3.04 -15.99 -13.91
N ASN A 76 4.05 -15.87 -13.02
CA ASN A 76 5.01 -16.95 -12.77
C ASN A 76 5.23 -17.35 -11.30
N ALA A 77 4.42 -16.89 -10.36
CA ALA A 77 4.72 -17.09 -8.94
C ALA A 77 4.31 -18.47 -8.37
N THR A 78 4.81 -19.55 -8.98
CA THR A 78 4.91 -20.86 -8.28
C THR A 78 6.24 -21.01 -7.53
N ALA A 79 7.17 -20.08 -7.74
CA ALA A 79 8.29 -19.83 -6.87
C ALA A 79 8.12 -18.40 -6.32
N PRO A 80 8.26 -18.15 -5.00
CA PRO A 80 8.32 -16.79 -4.49
C PRO A 80 9.39 -16.07 -5.31
N ALA A 81 9.05 -14.92 -5.91
CA ALA A 81 9.99 -14.11 -6.66
C ALA A 81 11.34 -14.12 -5.93
N ASP A 82 12.39 -14.58 -6.60
CA ASP A 82 13.71 -14.73 -5.97
C ASP A 82 14.16 -13.36 -5.45
N ASP A 83 13.98 -13.16 -4.15
CA ASP A 83 14.60 -12.17 -3.28
C ASP A 83 14.29 -10.68 -3.57
N LEU A 84 13.03 -10.25 -3.69
CA LEU A 84 12.77 -8.81 -3.63
C LEU A 84 12.88 -8.28 -2.19
N PHE A 85 13.82 -7.39 -1.96
CA PHE A 85 13.78 -6.47 -0.82
C PHE A 85 14.19 -5.08 -1.28
N HIS A 86 13.53 -4.07 -0.75
CA HIS A 86 13.94 -2.68 -0.89
C HIS A 86 13.73 -2.00 0.46
N ASP A 87 14.43 -0.89 0.64
CA ASP A 87 14.24 0.00 1.78
C ASP A 87 13.60 1.28 1.24
N GLY A 88 12.27 1.38 1.26
CA GLY A 88 11.64 2.62 0.80
C GLY A 88 10.19 2.50 0.41
N THR A 89 9.73 3.54 -0.26
CA THR A 89 8.37 3.66 -0.77
C THR A 89 8.34 3.17 -2.21
N VAL A 90 7.39 2.28 -2.51
CA VAL A 90 7.05 1.90 -3.89
C VAL A 90 5.87 2.75 -4.32
N ARG A 91 5.98 3.43 -5.46
CA ARG A 91 4.87 4.12 -6.10
C ARG A 91 4.48 3.42 -7.39
N PHE A 92 3.18 3.20 -7.57
CA PHE A 92 2.56 2.75 -8.81
C PHE A 92 1.75 3.89 -9.41
N ASP A 93 2.04 4.26 -10.66
CA ASP A 93 1.24 5.22 -11.41
C ASP A 93 0.21 4.47 -12.27
N LEU A 94 -1.07 4.67 -11.95
CA LEU A 94 -2.21 4.04 -12.62
C LEU A 94 -2.74 4.89 -13.77
N GLY A 95 -2.18 6.08 -13.94
CA GLY A 95 -2.59 7.06 -14.93
C GLY A 95 -3.93 7.69 -14.59
N TRP A 96 -4.38 8.58 -15.49
CA TRP A 96 -5.65 9.30 -15.34
C TRP A 96 -6.78 8.32 -15.05
N PRO A 97 -7.57 8.54 -13.98
CA PRO A 97 -8.72 7.69 -13.72
C PRO A 97 -9.73 7.88 -14.86
N ASN A 98 -9.99 6.83 -15.64
CA ASN A 98 -10.95 6.83 -16.75
C ASN A 98 -12.41 6.86 -16.26
N GLY A 99 -12.76 7.74 -15.30
CA GLY A 99 -14.07 7.80 -14.63
C GLY A 99 -13.99 7.46 -13.14
N GLU A 100 -15.06 6.89 -12.59
CA GLU A 100 -15.29 6.55 -11.17
C GLU A 100 -14.39 5.42 -10.64
N ARG A 101 -13.07 5.46 -10.88
CA ARG A 101 -12.14 4.47 -10.34
C ARG A 101 -12.20 4.50 -8.81
N GLU A 102 -12.48 3.34 -8.23
CA GLU A 102 -12.56 3.12 -6.81
C GLU A 102 -11.61 2.01 -6.38
N LEU A 103 -10.86 2.19 -5.29
CA LEU A 103 -10.02 1.14 -4.72
C LEU A 103 -10.83 0.34 -3.69
N ARG A 104 -10.93 -0.98 -3.90
CA ARG A 104 -11.72 -1.88 -3.04
C ARG A 104 -10.87 -2.75 -2.14
N LYS A 105 -9.70 -3.18 -2.62
CA LYS A 105 -8.86 -4.13 -1.90
C LYS A 105 -7.40 -3.97 -2.29
N ILE A 106 -6.50 -4.12 -1.33
CA ILE A 106 -5.06 -4.30 -1.56
C ILE A 106 -4.66 -5.65 -0.95
N VAL A 107 -3.87 -6.43 -1.69
CA VAL A 107 -3.28 -7.68 -1.18
C VAL A 107 -1.76 -7.57 -1.26
N VAL A 108 -1.08 -7.97 -0.20
CA VAL A 108 0.38 -8.00 -0.12
C VAL A 108 0.84 -9.39 0.26
N TRP A 109 1.75 -9.94 -0.54
CA TRP A 109 2.44 -11.19 -0.28
C TRP A 109 3.91 -10.94 0.06
N TRP A 110 4.42 -11.61 1.09
CA TRP A 110 5.85 -11.56 1.45
C TRP A 110 6.38 -12.92 1.93
N SER A 111 7.69 -13.12 1.80
CA SER A 111 8.34 -14.38 2.10
C SER A 111 8.69 -14.50 3.58
N LEU A 112 8.47 -15.68 4.15
CA LEU A 112 8.92 -16.02 5.52
C LEU A 112 10.26 -16.79 5.54
N ARG A 113 10.91 -16.97 4.39
CA ARG A 113 12.11 -17.82 4.24
C ARG A 113 13.37 -17.23 4.88
N ASP A 114 13.43 -15.91 5.04
CA ASP A 114 14.52 -15.16 5.65
C ASP A 114 14.13 -14.67 7.05
N SER A 115 14.85 -15.12 8.09
CA SER A 115 14.59 -14.74 9.47
C SER A 115 14.71 -13.23 9.73
N ALA A 116 15.51 -12.51 8.95
CA ALA A 116 15.71 -11.07 9.12
C ALA A 116 14.61 -10.24 8.44
N ARG A 117 13.86 -10.85 7.50
CA ARG A 117 12.93 -10.16 6.57
C ARG A 117 11.54 -10.80 6.48
N SER A 118 11.21 -11.68 7.44
CA SER A 118 9.94 -12.42 7.53
C SER A 118 8.79 -11.62 8.15
N GLY A 119 9.04 -10.37 8.55
CA GLY A 119 8.01 -9.45 9.04
C GLY A 119 7.75 -8.28 8.11
N ILE A 120 6.60 -7.65 8.28
CA ILE A 120 6.15 -6.44 7.59
C ILE A 120 5.96 -5.28 8.57
N ASN A 121 6.14 -4.07 8.07
CA ASN A 121 5.68 -2.84 8.71
C ASN A 121 5.29 -1.86 7.61
N VAL A 122 4.05 -1.89 7.17
CA VAL A 122 3.64 -1.29 5.88
C VAL A 122 2.53 -0.29 6.05
N LYS A 123 2.54 0.75 5.21
CA LYS A 123 1.50 1.77 5.15
C LYS A 123 1.11 2.02 3.70
N PHE A 124 -0.17 2.29 3.46
CA PHE A 124 -0.69 2.56 2.13
C PHE A 124 -1.16 4.01 2.00
N GLN A 125 -0.83 4.64 0.87
CA GLN A 125 -1.34 5.96 0.50
C GLN A 125 -1.84 5.95 -0.94
N VAL A 126 -2.81 6.81 -1.24
CA VAL A 126 -3.23 7.10 -2.62
C VAL A 126 -3.02 8.56 -2.93
N HIS A 127 -2.73 8.87 -4.17
CA HIS A 127 -2.74 10.24 -4.66
C HIS A 127 -4.14 10.55 -5.17
N ASP A 128 -4.80 11.52 -4.54
CA ASP A 128 -6.12 11.98 -4.94
C ASP A 128 -5.97 12.87 -6.19
N PHE A 129 -6.54 12.41 -7.31
CA PHE A 129 -6.42 13.08 -8.60
C PHE A 129 -7.07 14.47 -8.62
N THR A 130 -8.10 14.69 -7.79
CA THR A 130 -8.87 15.94 -7.77
C THR A 130 -8.14 17.03 -7.01
N THR A 131 -7.54 16.65 -5.87
CA THR A 131 -6.88 17.58 -4.96
C THR A 131 -5.37 17.67 -5.20
N GLY A 132 -4.76 16.66 -5.82
CA GLY A 132 -3.31 16.56 -6.01
C GLY A 132 -2.55 16.20 -4.73
N GLU A 133 -3.25 15.70 -3.71
CA GLU A 133 -2.67 15.41 -2.40
C GLU A 133 -2.54 13.91 -2.15
N TRP A 134 -1.52 13.53 -1.40
CA TRP A 134 -1.36 12.16 -0.92
C TRP A 134 -2.20 11.96 0.35
N ARG A 135 -3.06 10.94 0.31
CA ARG A 135 -3.93 10.57 1.43
C ARG A 135 -3.53 9.21 1.99
N ASP A 136 -3.38 9.16 3.31
CA ASP A 136 -3.20 7.90 4.04
C ASP A 136 -4.47 7.06 4.00
N LEU A 137 -4.33 5.78 3.65
CA LEU A 137 -5.42 4.79 3.78
C LEU A 137 -5.41 4.11 5.14
N THR A 138 -4.23 3.99 5.74
CA THR A 138 -3.95 3.22 6.96
C THR A 138 -2.83 3.89 7.75
N ASP A 139 -2.78 3.63 9.05
CA ASP A 139 -1.53 3.72 9.80
C ASP A 139 -0.62 2.52 9.44
N PHE A 140 0.60 2.49 9.99
CA PHE A 140 1.49 1.35 9.78
C PHE A 140 0.89 0.04 10.35
N ILE A 141 0.70 -0.93 9.47
CA ILE A 141 0.30 -2.29 9.81
C ILE A 141 1.55 -3.14 9.97
N ARG A 142 1.71 -3.74 11.15
CA ARG A 142 2.90 -4.52 11.51
C ARG A 142 2.52 -5.95 11.85
N GLN A 143 3.27 -6.89 11.29
CA GLN A 143 3.25 -8.30 11.68
C GLN A 143 4.66 -8.87 11.56
N ASP A 144 5.13 -9.53 12.61
CA ASP A 144 6.38 -10.29 12.59
C ASP A 144 6.04 -11.79 12.64
N TYR A 145 6.75 -12.59 11.85
CA TYR A 145 6.63 -14.05 11.87
C TYR A 145 8.01 -14.68 12.07
N PRO A 146 8.09 -15.91 12.62
CA PRO A 146 9.33 -16.67 12.60
C PRO A 146 9.68 -17.10 11.17
N ARG A 147 10.91 -17.56 10.97
CA ARG A 147 11.36 -18.11 9.69
C ARG A 147 10.63 -19.42 9.38
N GLU A 148 9.93 -19.46 8.26
CA GLU A 148 9.21 -20.64 7.75
C GLU A 148 9.38 -20.72 6.22
N ALA A 149 10.14 -21.69 5.72
CA ALA A 149 10.54 -21.70 4.30
C ALA A 149 9.41 -22.06 3.33
N GLU A 150 8.42 -22.82 3.80
CA GLU A 150 7.28 -23.32 3.00
C GLU A 150 6.03 -22.46 3.15
N MET A 151 6.15 -21.32 3.83
CA MET A 151 5.04 -20.41 4.12
C MET A 151 5.33 -19.00 3.61
N VAL A 152 4.27 -18.29 3.28
CA VAL A 152 4.26 -16.86 2.96
C VAL A 152 3.30 -16.14 3.90
N GLY A 153 3.57 -14.86 4.15
CA GLY A 153 2.60 -13.98 4.77
C GLY A 153 1.69 -13.36 3.71
N CYS A 154 0.43 -13.19 4.07
CA CYS A 154 -0.55 -12.47 3.27
C CYS A 154 -1.22 -11.40 4.12
N LEU A 155 -1.27 -10.17 3.62
CA LEU A 155 -2.05 -9.08 4.19
C LEU A 155 -3.12 -8.71 3.17
N THR A 156 -4.37 -8.71 3.60
CA THR A 156 -5.50 -8.20 2.83
C THR A 156 -6.05 -6.96 3.52
N LEU A 157 -6.06 -5.85 2.80
CA LEU A 157 -6.70 -4.60 3.21
C LEU A 157 -7.98 -4.42 2.40
N THR A 158 -9.14 -4.49 3.05
CA THR A 158 -10.44 -4.27 2.41
C THR A 158 -10.95 -2.87 2.74
N LEU A 159 -11.24 -2.10 1.71
CA LEU A 159 -11.71 -0.73 1.82
C LEU A 159 -13.24 -0.67 1.70
N PRO A 160 -13.91 0.15 2.53
CA PRO A 160 -15.35 0.30 2.40
C PRO A 160 -15.74 0.92 1.07
N GLU A 161 -16.90 0.50 0.57
CA GLU A 161 -17.47 1.01 -0.68
C GLU A 161 -17.60 2.53 -0.65
N GLY A 162 -17.03 3.15 -1.66
CA GLY A 162 -17.11 4.55 -2.00
C GLY A 162 -16.05 5.43 -1.36
N GLU A 163 -15.22 4.90 -0.47
CA GLU A 163 -14.30 5.69 0.37
C GLU A 163 -13.04 6.16 -0.36
N VAL A 164 -12.57 5.37 -1.34
CA VAL A 164 -11.33 5.65 -2.07
C VAL A 164 -11.63 5.75 -3.56
N LYS A 165 -11.97 6.95 -4.04
CA LYS A 165 -12.30 7.22 -5.44
C LYS A 165 -11.29 8.18 -6.08
N ASN A 166 -11.32 8.24 -7.41
CA ASN A 166 -10.63 9.26 -8.21
C ASN A 166 -9.15 9.41 -7.83
N PHE A 167 -8.44 8.29 -7.78
CA PHE A 167 -7.01 8.27 -7.52
C PHE A 167 -6.24 7.82 -8.78
N ASP A 168 -5.06 8.37 -8.98
CA ASP A 168 -4.19 8.11 -10.14
C ASP A 168 -2.92 7.34 -9.76
N SER A 169 -2.55 7.30 -8.48
CA SER A 169 -1.37 6.57 -8.00
C SER A 169 -1.59 5.91 -6.63
N LEU A 170 -0.87 4.82 -6.39
CA LEU A 170 -0.83 4.08 -5.13
C LEU A 170 0.61 4.03 -4.61
N ARG A 171 0.80 4.25 -3.30
CA ARG A 171 2.06 4.02 -2.59
C ARG A 171 1.94 2.88 -1.60
N VAL A 172 2.99 2.06 -1.56
CA VAL A 172 3.27 1.11 -0.49
C VAL A 172 4.55 1.56 0.19
N ILE A 173 4.46 1.91 1.47
CA ILE A 173 5.58 2.41 2.25
C ILE A 173 6.09 1.28 3.14
N ASP A 174 7.31 0.80 2.91
CA ASP A 174 7.98 -0.12 3.82
C ASP A 174 8.64 0.65 4.97
N GLY A 175 7.99 0.62 6.13
CA GLY A 175 8.44 1.24 7.38
C GLY A 175 9.36 0.37 8.23
N ARG A 176 9.84 -0.79 7.78
CA ARG A 176 10.70 -1.69 8.60
C ARG A 176 11.94 -0.98 9.16
N ARG A 177 12.52 -0.06 8.40
CA ARG A 177 13.67 0.75 8.85
C ARG A 177 13.33 1.70 10.01
N LEU A 178 12.09 2.19 10.10
CA LEU A 178 11.63 3.02 11.22
C LEU A 178 11.70 2.27 12.55
N ILE A 179 11.58 0.94 12.50
CA ILE A 179 11.70 0.05 13.67
C ILE A 179 13.06 -0.68 13.72
N LYS A 180 14.07 -0.17 13.02
CA LYS A 180 15.44 -0.72 12.97
C LYS A 180 15.52 -2.17 12.50
N ALA A 181 14.56 -2.60 11.69
CA ALA A 181 14.53 -3.92 11.09
C ALA A 181 14.91 -3.86 9.60
N PRO A 182 15.49 -4.93 9.02
CA PRO A 182 15.71 -5.03 7.58
C PRO A 182 14.38 -4.94 6.80
N GLY A 183 14.45 -4.37 5.59
CA GLY A 183 13.31 -4.26 4.68
C GLY A 183 12.64 -5.61 4.40
N THR A 184 11.32 -5.54 4.21
CA THR A 184 10.44 -6.67 3.95
C THR A 184 10.91 -7.42 2.71
N ARG A 185 10.79 -8.75 2.73
CA ARG A 185 11.03 -9.58 1.56
C ARG A 185 9.74 -9.76 0.76
N TRP A 186 9.43 -8.80 -0.10
CA TRP A 186 8.21 -8.74 -0.90
C TRP A 186 8.14 -9.89 -1.92
N ILE A 187 6.92 -10.32 -2.22
CA ILE A 187 6.63 -11.26 -3.30
C ILE A 187 5.75 -10.59 -4.36
N GLU A 188 4.61 -10.04 -3.96
CA GLU A 188 3.63 -9.42 -4.87
C GLU A 188 2.81 -8.37 -4.12
N VAL A 189 2.39 -7.32 -4.83
CA VAL A 189 1.35 -6.39 -4.38
C VAL A 189 0.25 -6.34 -5.44
N GLU A 190 -1.00 -6.47 -5.00
CA GLU A 190 -2.18 -6.44 -5.84
C GLU A 190 -3.10 -5.29 -5.42
N ALA A 191 -3.71 -4.61 -6.38
CA ALA A 191 -4.79 -3.66 -6.12
C ALA A 191 -6.03 -4.00 -6.95
N TYR A 192 -7.18 -4.06 -6.30
CA TYR A 192 -8.47 -4.36 -6.91
C TYR A 192 -9.29 -3.10 -6.97
N THR A 193 -9.74 -2.73 -8.17
CA THR A 193 -10.46 -1.48 -8.41
C THR A 193 -11.84 -1.73 -9.00
N PHE A 194 -12.77 -0.80 -8.83
CA PHE A 194 -14.05 -0.81 -9.53
C PHE A 194 -14.24 0.51 -10.29
N PRO A 195 -14.70 0.50 -11.57
CA PRO A 195 -14.62 -0.66 -12.46
C PRO A 195 -13.17 -1.13 -12.60
N ASP A 196 -12.97 -2.40 -12.95
CA ASP A 196 -11.64 -2.96 -13.21
C ASP A 196 -11.00 -2.22 -14.40
N ASN A 197 -10.12 -1.26 -14.11
CA ASN A 197 -9.42 -0.50 -15.13
C ASN A 197 -8.22 -1.32 -15.61
N LYS A 198 -8.43 -2.08 -16.69
CA LYS A 198 -7.33 -2.58 -17.53
C LYS A 198 -6.67 -1.42 -18.27
#